data_AF-A0A6H1ZE02-F1
#
_entry.id   AF-A0A6H1ZE02-F1
#
_cell.length_a   1.000
_cell.length_b   1.000
_cell.length_c   1.000
_cell.angle_alpha   90.00
_cell.angle_beta   90.00
_cell.angle_gamma   90.00
#
_symmetry.space_group_name_H-M   'P 1'
#
loop_
_entity.id
_entity.type
_entity.pdbx_description
1 polymer ?
#
loop_
_entity_poly.entity_id
_entity_poly.type
_entity_poly.pdbx_seq_one_letter_code
_entity_poly.pdbx_strand_id
1 'polypeptide(L)'
;MPENIDRPMPDNVFLGVSITGENMDFNKWPTLCEAKVKLKFISFEPILSPLWMITDFKTEMPSWVIMGRLTGHGKAHNPSRDDIVEMTRYFQKHRVRVFQKHNLNELMGHPLIQEMP
;
A
#
# COMPACT_ATOMS: atom_id res chain seq x y z
N MET A 1 -0.11 -14.25 -7.96
CA MET A 1 -1.27 -13.94 -7.10
C MET A 1 -1.79 -15.25 -6.54
N PRO A 2 -2.32 -15.30 -5.31
CA PRO A 2 -2.96 -16.52 -4.83
C PRO A 2 -4.14 -16.88 -5.74
N GLU A 3 -4.19 -18.15 -6.11
CA GLU A 3 -5.10 -18.68 -7.10
C GLU A 3 -6.42 -19.12 -6.44
N ASN A 4 -7.51 -19.18 -7.22
CA ASN A 4 -8.80 -19.72 -6.80
C ASN A 4 -9.48 -18.95 -5.64
N ILE A 5 -9.32 -17.63 -5.60
CA ILE A 5 -10.07 -16.72 -4.71
C ILE A 5 -11.29 -16.14 -5.45
N ASP A 6 -12.04 -17.03 -6.10
CA ASP A 6 -13.17 -16.75 -6.99
C ASP A 6 -14.54 -16.96 -6.31
N ARG A 7 -14.52 -17.27 -5.01
CA ARG A 7 -15.69 -17.44 -4.13
C ARG A 7 -15.55 -16.58 -2.87
N PRO A 8 -16.67 -16.19 -2.23
CA PRO A 8 -16.64 -15.48 -0.95
C PRO A 8 -15.78 -16.24 0.07
N MET A 9 -14.82 -15.53 0.67
CA MET A 9 -14.00 -16.03 1.77
C MET A 9 -14.57 -15.59 3.12
N PRO A 10 -14.25 -16.29 4.22
CA PRO A 10 -14.61 -15.83 5.56
C PRO A 10 -14.16 -14.39 5.85
N ASP A 11 -14.94 -13.68 6.66
CA ASP A 11 -14.74 -12.25 6.96
C ASP A 11 -13.39 -11.91 7.61
N ASN A 12 -12.73 -12.89 8.24
CA ASN A 12 -11.43 -12.75 8.89
C ASN A 12 -10.24 -13.09 7.97
N VAL A 13 -10.47 -13.29 6.67
CA VAL A 13 -9.39 -13.49 5.69
C VAL A 13 -8.90 -12.15 5.18
N PHE A 14 -7.60 -11.92 5.35
CA PHE A 14 -6.88 -10.79 4.78
C PHE A 14 -6.14 -11.23 3.54
N LEU A 15 -6.42 -10.58 2.41
CA LEU A 15 -5.70 -10.80 1.17
C LEU A 15 -4.93 -9.53 0.80
N GLY A 16 -3.65 -9.65 0.49
CA GLY A 16 -2.89 -8.49 0.06
C GLY A 16 -1.75 -8.78 -0.87
N VAL A 17 -1.22 -7.70 -1.43
CA VAL A 17 -0.10 -7.71 -2.37
C VAL A 17 0.94 -6.68 -1.99
N SER A 18 2.19 -6.96 -2.34
CA SER A 18 3.27 -5.98 -2.24
C SER A 18 3.47 -5.26 -3.57
N ILE A 19 3.56 -3.94 -3.52
CA ILE A 19 3.84 -3.02 -4.64
C ILE A 19 5.02 -2.15 -4.22
N THR A 20 6.11 -2.15 -4.98
CA THR A 20 7.29 -1.31 -4.70
C THR A 20 7.29 -0.02 -5.52
N GLY A 21 6.51 0.01 -6.60
CA GLY A 21 6.53 1.11 -7.57
C GLY A 21 7.50 0.88 -8.73
N GLU A 22 8.02 -0.34 -8.89
CA GLU A 22 8.92 -0.73 -9.97
C GLU A 22 8.35 -1.91 -10.77
N ASN A 23 8.89 -2.16 -11.97
CA ASN A 23 8.60 -3.37 -12.75
C ASN A 23 7.11 -3.62 -13.05
N MET A 24 6.31 -2.55 -13.18
CA MET A 24 4.86 -2.62 -13.43
C MET A 24 4.08 -3.43 -12.38
N ASP A 25 4.59 -3.53 -11.16
CA ASP A 25 3.96 -4.34 -10.12
C ASP A 25 2.63 -3.77 -9.60
N PHE A 26 2.30 -2.54 -10.00
CA PHE A 26 0.95 -1.96 -9.92
C PHE A 26 -0.14 -2.80 -10.57
N ASN A 27 0.18 -3.62 -11.57
CA ASN A 27 -0.79 -4.53 -12.19
C ASN A 27 -1.36 -5.55 -11.20
N LYS A 28 -0.73 -5.74 -10.03
CA LYS A 28 -1.27 -6.55 -8.94
C LYS A 28 -2.52 -5.92 -8.29
N TRP A 29 -2.70 -4.60 -8.36
CA TRP A 29 -3.85 -3.96 -7.73
C TRP A 29 -5.17 -4.34 -8.43
N PRO A 30 -5.34 -4.19 -9.77
CA PRO A 30 -6.55 -4.67 -10.45
C PRO A 30 -6.88 -6.14 -10.14
N THR A 31 -5.89 -7.03 -10.18
CA THR A 31 -6.11 -8.45 -9.84
C THR A 31 -6.51 -8.67 -8.38
N LEU A 32 -6.02 -7.84 -7.44
CA LEU A 32 -6.48 -7.88 -6.04
C LEU A 32 -7.95 -7.46 -5.93
N CYS A 33 -8.39 -6.45 -6.71
CA CYS A 33 -9.78 -5.99 -6.72
C CYS A 33 -10.73 -7.10 -7.17
N GLU A 34 -10.31 -7.95 -8.12
CA GLU A 34 -11.14 -9.05 -8.64
C GLU A 34 -11.37 -10.19 -7.62
N ALA A 35 -10.51 -10.32 -6.62
CA ALA A 35 -10.62 -11.37 -5.62
C ALA A 35 -11.86 -11.20 -4.72
N LYS A 36 -12.60 -12.28 -4.46
CA LYS A 36 -13.81 -12.29 -3.62
C LYS A 36 -13.53 -12.38 -2.12
N VAL A 37 -12.57 -11.56 -1.65
CA VAL A 37 -12.22 -11.39 -0.23
C VAL A 37 -12.69 -10.01 0.24
N LYS A 38 -13.25 -9.94 1.44
CA LYS A 38 -13.77 -8.68 2.00
C LYS A 38 -12.66 -7.72 2.43
N LEU A 39 -11.61 -8.22 3.08
CA LEU A 39 -10.50 -7.41 3.59
C LEU A 39 -9.30 -7.52 2.65
N LYS A 40 -9.12 -6.50 1.81
CA LYS A 40 -8.02 -6.39 0.85
C LYS A 40 -7.01 -5.35 1.33
N PHE A 41 -5.72 -5.63 1.21
CA PHE A 41 -4.68 -4.65 1.53
C PHE A 41 -3.55 -4.57 0.51
N ILE A 42 -2.91 -3.41 0.43
CA ILE A 42 -1.71 -3.21 -0.38
C ILE A 42 -0.55 -2.80 0.52
N SER A 43 0.57 -3.49 0.38
CA SER A 43 1.82 -3.18 1.06
C SER A 43 2.76 -2.45 0.10
N PHE A 44 2.90 -1.14 0.26
CA PHE A 44 3.88 -0.32 -0.44
C PHE A 44 5.25 -0.46 0.22
N GLU A 45 5.94 -1.57 -0.03
CA GLU A 45 7.14 -1.95 0.71
C GLU A 45 8.19 -2.71 -0.11
N PRO A 46 9.39 -2.14 -0.29
CA PRO A 46 9.73 -0.73 -0.05
C PRO A 46 9.04 0.22 -1.04
N ILE A 47 8.75 1.45 -0.64
CA ILE A 47 8.43 2.53 -1.60
C ILE A 47 9.71 2.90 -2.35
N LEU A 48 9.85 2.49 -3.61
CA LEU A 48 11.04 2.73 -4.44
C LEU A 48 10.84 3.84 -5.48
N SER A 49 9.60 4.14 -5.84
CA SER A 49 9.27 5.17 -6.84
C SER A 49 8.12 6.07 -6.38
N PRO A 50 8.09 7.33 -6.84
CA PRO A 50 6.96 8.22 -6.64
C PRO A 50 5.66 7.61 -7.17
N LEU A 51 4.61 7.71 -6.37
CA LEU A 51 3.37 6.97 -6.56
C LEU A 51 2.29 7.77 -7.30
N TRP A 52 2.65 8.81 -8.05
CA TRP A 52 1.72 9.55 -8.91
C TRP A 52 1.04 8.65 -9.97
N MET A 53 1.52 7.43 -10.20
CA MET A 53 0.82 6.39 -10.96
C MET A 53 -0.43 5.81 -10.26
N ILE A 54 -0.63 6.02 -8.96
CA ILE A 54 -1.82 5.52 -8.23
C ILE A 54 -3.11 6.16 -8.76
N THR A 55 -3.04 7.40 -9.27
CA THR A 55 -4.24 8.20 -9.58
C THR A 55 -4.95 7.80 -10.87
N ASP A 56 -4.32 6.98 -11.72
CA ASP A 56 -4.85 6.63 -13.04
C ASP A 56 -5.70 5.36 -13.04
N PHE A 57 -5.71 4.61 -11.94
CA PHE A 57 -6.50 3.39 -11.84
C PHE A 57 -7.94 3.71 -11.42
N LYS A 58 -8.88 3.56 -12.38
CA LYS A 58 -10.32 3.47 -12.09
C LYS A 58 -10.66 2.10 -11.48
N THR A 59 -10.04 1.76 -10.35
CA THR A 59 -10.22 0.46 -9.67
C THR A 59 -10.80 0.64 -8.26
N GLU A 60 -11.32 -0.45 -7.70
CA GLU A 60 -11.76 -0.49 -6.31
C GLU A 60 -10.57 -0.19 -5.37
N MET A 61 -10.83 0.59 -4.32
CA MET A 61 -9.82 0.89 -3.30
C MET A 61 -9.65 -0.29 -2.34
N PRO A 62 -8.43 -0.60 -1.88
CA PRO A 62 -8.23 -1.59 -0.81
C PRO A 62 -8.82 -1.09 0.51
N SER A 63 -9.07 -2.01 1.45
CA SER A 63 -9.52 -1.65 2.80
C SER A 63 -8.40 -0.99 3.62
N TRP A 64 -7.15 -1.34 3.31
CA TRP A 64 -5.99 -0.97 4.10
C TRP A 64 -4.73 -0.84 3.24
N VAL A 65 -3.87 0.12 3.55
CA VAL A 65 -2.55 0.26 2.94
C VAL A 65 -1.47 0.31 4.00
N ILE A 66 -0.37 -0.38 3.72
CA ILE A 66 0.83 -0.41 4.56
C ILE A 66 1.95 0.28 3.79
N MET A 67 2.72 1.15 4.44
CA MET A 67 3.78 1.94 3.82
C MET A 67 5.08 1.77 4.58
N GLY A 68 6.18 1.50 3.87
CA GLY A 68 7.50 1.36 4.47
C GLY A 68 8.64 1.65 3.51
N ARG A 69 9.79 2.06 4.05
CA ARG A 69 11.03 2.23 3.28
C ARG A 69 11.86 0.94 3.25
N LEU A 70 12.79 0.87 2.30
CA LEU A 70 13.81 -0.17 2.31
C LEU A 70 14.74 -0.02 3.53
N THR A 71 15.09 -1.13 4.16
CA THR A 71 16.04 -1.19 5.28
C THR A 71 17.28 -1.97 4.88
N GLY A 72 18.44 -1.70 5.50
CA GLY A 72 19.68 -2.45 5.27
C GLY A 72 20.56 -1.96 4.11
N HIS A 73 20.08 -1.01 3.30
CA HIS A 73 20.82 -0.43 2.16
C HIS A 73 21.13 1.07 2.34
N GLY A 74 21.21 1.54 3.59
CA GLY A 74 21.41 2.96 3.90
C GLY A 74 20.23 3.83 3.43
N LYS A 75 20.53 5.02 2.91
CA LYS A 75 19.54 6.03 2.49
C LYS A 75 19.35 6.12 0.96
N ALA A 76 20.02 5.27 0.18
CA ALA A 76 20.07 5.37 -1.28
C ALA A 76 18.69 5.21 -1.94
N HIS A 77 17.81 4.42 -1.32
CA HIS A 77 16.45 4.13 -1.79
C HIS A 77 15.38 4.66 -0.82
N ASN A 78 15.69 5.73 -0.08
CA ASN A 78 14.67 6.36 0.76
C ASN A 78 13.62 7.01 -0.15
N PRO A 79 12.32 6.76 0.08
CA PRO A 79 11.28 7.59 -0.53
C PRO A 79 11.41 9.03 -0.02
N SER A 80 10.95 10.00 -0.81
CA SER A 80 10.85 11.37 -0.30
C SER A 80 9.75 11.46 0.76
N ARG A 81 9.89 12.41 1.68
CA ARG A 81 8.84 12.70 2.67
C ARG A 81 7.53 13.11 1.98
N ASP A 82 7.65 13.90 0.92
CA ASP A 82 6.50 14.44 0.19
C ASP A 82 5.71 13.34 -0.50
N ASP A 83 6.38 12.32 -1.06
CA ASP A 83 5.71 11.14 -1.64
C ASP A 83 4.85 10.43 -0.58
N ILE A 84 5.40 10.18 0.61
CA ILE A 84 4.66 9.51 1.69
C ILE A 84 3.46 10.36 2.12
N VAL A 85 3.63 11.68 2.22
CA VAL A 85 2.55 12.61 2.59
C VAL A 85 1.45 12.64 1.52
N GLU A 86 1.81 12.69 0.24
CA GLU A 86 0.84 12.67 -0.86
C GLU A 86 0.05 11.36 -0.90
N MET A 87 0.74 10.21 -0.82
CA MET A 87 0.08 8.90 -0.75
C MET A 87 -0.87 8.83 0.43
N THR A 88 -0.41 9.26 1.61
CA THR A 88 -1.21 9.25 2.83
C THR A 88 -2.50 10.06 2.63
N ARG A 89 -2.37 11.29 2.13
CA ARG A 89 -3.51 12.17 1.85
C ARG A 89 -4.46 11.57 0.82
N TYR A 90 -3.92 10.95 -0.23
CA TYR A 90 -4.70 10.27 -1.25
C TYR A 90 -5.56 9.16 -0.63
N PHE A 91 -4.94 8.21 0.08
CA PHE A 91 -5.66 7.09 0.68
C PHE A 91 -6.68 7.53 1.73
N GLN A 92 -6.33 8.49 2.59
CA GLN A 92 -7.27 9.06 3.56
C GLN A 92 -8.46 9.76 2.90
N LYS A 93 -8.23 10.53 1.82
CA LYS A 93 -9.31 11.15 1.03
C LYS A 93 -10.28 10.10 0.47
N HIS A 94 -9.78 8.92 0.14
CA HIS A 94 -10.56 7.77 -0.32
C HIS A 94 -11.07 6.86 0.81
N ARG A 95 -10.94 7.28 2.08
CA ARG A 95 -11.38 6.53 3.28
C ARG A 95 -10.70 5.17 3.42
N VAL A 96 -9.50 5.03 2.90
CA VAL A 96 -8.66 3.84 3.05
C VAL A 96 -7.82 4.01 4.31
N ARG A 97 -7.74 2.95 5.12
CA ARG A 97 -6.94 2.97 6.34
C ARG A 97 -5.45 2.94 6.00
N VAL A 98 -4.65 3.73 6.70
CA VAL A 98 -3.20 3.86 6.44
C VAL A 98 -2.38 3.36 7.63
N PHE A 99 -1.39 2.51 7.36
CA PHE A 99 -0.39 2.09 8.33
C PHE A 99 1.02 2.40 7.82
N GLN A 100 1.68 3.37 8.44
CA GLN A 100 3.07 3.74 8.21
C GLN A 100 3.95 2.93 9.17
N LYS A 101 4.85 2.11 8.62
CA LYS A 101 5.80 1.34 9.42
C LYS A 101 6.79 2.24 10.15
N HIS A 102 7.24 1.80 11.33
CA HIS A 102 8.22 2.50 12.16
C HIS A 102 9.51 2.89 11.44
N ASN A 103 9.88 2.15 10.39
CA ASN A 103 11.05 2.49 9.59
C ASN A 103 10.92 3.84 8.85
N LEU A 104 9.73 4.45 8.77
CA LEU A 104 9.51 5.79 8.20
C LEU A 104 9.75 6.94 9.20
N ASN A 105 9.99 6.67 10.49
CA ASN A 105 10.16 7.70 11.53
C ASN A 105 11.20 8.77 11.17
N GLU A 106 12.36 8.35 10.67
CA GLU A 106 13.45 9.26 10.27
C GLU A 106 13.07 10.21 9.12
N LEU A 107 12.08 9.83 8.30
CA LEU A 107 11.65 10.61 7.13
C LEU A 107 10.50 11.56 7.47
N MET A 108 9.56 11.13 8.32
CA MET A 108 8.31 11.87 8.54
C MET A 108 8.44 13.00 9.56
N GLY A 109 9.26 12.83 10.59
CA GLY A 109 9.49 13.83 11.64
C GLY A 109 8.29 14.12 12.55
N HIS A 110 7.20 13.35 12.45
CA HIS A 110 6.00 13.43 13.27
C HIS A 110 5.50 12.02 13.62
N PRO A 111 4.53 11.88 14.55
CA PRO A 111 3.92 10.58 14.82
C PRO A 111 3.41 9.94 13.52
N LEU A 112 3.70 8.65 13.37
CA LEU A 112 3.26 7.86 12.23
C LEU A 112 1.77 7.54 12.35
N ILE A 113 1.11 7.41 11.22
CA ILE A 113 -0.27 6.92 11.16
C ILE A 113 -0.24 5.40 11.23
N GLN A 114 -0.98 4.79 12.15
CA GLN A 114 -0.97 3.35 12.39
C GLN A 114 -2.40 2.81 12.53
N GLU A 115 -3.24 3.08 11.54
CA GLU A 115 -4.62 2.61 11.53
C GLU A 115 -4.67 1.10 11.24
N MET A 116 -5.49 0.37 12.00
CA MET A 116 -5.72 -1.07 11.83
C MET A 116 -7.00 -1.35 11.03
N PRO A 117 -7.11 -2.48 10.31
CA PRO A 117 -8.30 -2.88 9.54
C PRO A 117 -9.50 -3.33 10.36
#